data_AF-A0A4V3T9V2-F1
#
_entry.id   AF-A0A4V3T9V2-F1
#
_cell.length_a   1.000
_cell.length_b   1.000
_cell.length_c   1.000
_cell.angle_alpha   90.00
_cell.angle_beta   90.00
_cell.angle_gamma   90.00
#
_symmetry.space_group_name_H-M   'P 1'
#
loop_
_entity.id
_entity.type
_entity.pdbx_description
1 polymer ?
#
loop_
_entity_poly.entity_id
_entity_poly.type
_entity_poly.pdbx_seq_one_letter_code
_entity_poly.pdbx_strand_id
1 'polypeptide(L)'
;MISRRNGVAEWRPIPGYEHTYEVSDTGQINSKARPRTRGGLLKLKVNARGYWAVSLVAGGVQTTHEVHRLVALAFLGPRPPQAQVRHLDGDRLNCSAENLAYGTHSDNLLDAVRHGTHPTASRTHCPQGHEYTSENTRVTPSRPNARYCKACYR
;
A
#
# COMPACT_ATOMS: atom_id res chain seq x y z
N MET A 1 15.68 17.22 11.65
CA MET A 1 15.98 17.37 10.21
C MET A 1 17.11 16.40 9.88
N ILE A 2 16.81 15.22 9.34
CA ILE A 2 17.86 14.27 8.96
C ILE A 2 18.21 14.55 7.49
N SER A 3 19.36 15.20 7.32
CA SER A 3 19.97 15.50 6.04
C SER A 3 20.35 14.20 5.34
N ARG A 4 19.72 13.86 4.22
CA ARG A 4 20.15 12.72 3.38
C ARG A 4 21.56 12.99 2.87
N ARG A 5 22.54 12.18 3.30
CA ARG A 5 23.87 12.11 2.67
C ARG A 5 23.81 11.06 1.55
N ASN A 6 24.16 11.48 0.34
CA ASN A 6 24.60 10.68 -0.81
C ASN A 6 23.77 9.44 -1.19
N GLY A 7 22.89 9.58 -2.20
CA GLY A 7 22.53 8.65 -3.29
C GLY A 7 22.55 7.11 -3.18
N VAL A 8 22.75 6.52 -2.00
CA VAL A 8 22.85 5.09 -1.75
C VAL A 8 21.65 4.69 -0.91
N ALA A 9 20.90 3.69 -1.36
CA ALA A 9 19.74 3.17 -0.65
C ALA A 9 20.14 2.73 0.77
N GLU A 10 19.35 3.12 1.77
CA GLU A 10 19.54 2.68 3.15
C GLU A 10 19.00 1.26 3.29
N TRP A 11 19.78 0.34 3.86
CA TRP A 11 19.37 -1.05 4.07
C TRP A 11 19.22 -1.36 5.56
N ARG A 12 18.13 -2.02 5.93
CA ARG A 12 17.86 -2.45 7.31
C ARG A 12 17.50 -3.93 7.40
N PRO A 13 17.91 -4.65 8.48
CA PRO A 13 17.42 -6.00 8.73
C PRO A 13 15.90 -6.03 8.82
N ILE A 14 15.28 -7.06 8.24
CA ILE A 14 13.84 -7.27 8.38
C ILE A 14 13.57 -7.89 9.76
N PRO A 15 12.73 -7.28 10.62
CA PRO A 15 12.41 -7.88 11.91
C PRO A 15 11.79 -9.28 11.79
N GLY A 16 12.26 -10.23 12.60
CA GLY A 16 11.95 -11.67 12.51
C GLY A 16 12.77 -12.46 11.46
N TYR A 17 13.64 -11.77 10.72
CA TYR A 17 14.45 -12.28 9.63
C TYR A 17 15.88 -11.68 9.62
N GLU A 18 16.32 -11.15 10.75
CA GLU A 18 17.44 -10.22 10.86
C GLU A 18 18.77 -10.82 10.36
N HIS A 19 18.93 -12.14 10.50
CA HIS A 19 20.12 -12.88 10.09
C HIS A 19 20.07 -13.36 8.63
N THR A 20 18.92 -13.28 7.97
CA THR A 20 18.70 -13.89 6.65
C THR A 20 18.36 -12.88 5.57
N TYR A 21 17.65 -11.81 5.89
CA TYR A 21 17.16 -10.83 4.92
C TYR A 21 17.26 -9.39 5.42
N GLU A 22 17.35 -8.48 4.47
CA GLU A 22 17.31 -7.04 4.69
C GLU A 22 16.48 -6.36 3.59
N VAL A 23 15.97 -5.18 3.90
CA VAL A 23 15.08 -4.39 3.04
C VAL A 23 15.66 -2.99 2.86
N SER A 24 15.60 -2.47 1.65
CA SER A 24 16.00 -1.10 1.37
C SER A 24 14.86 -0.11 1.65
N ASP A 25 15.22 1.15 1.87
CA ASP A 25 14.27 2.26 1.96
C ASP A 25 13.47 2.46 0.67
N THR A 26 13.93 1.93 -0.47
CA THR A 26 13.22 1.94 -1.76
C THR A 26 12.36 0.70 -2.03
N GLY A 27 12.32 -0.26 -1.11
CA GLY A 27 11.50 -1.47 -1.23
C GLY A 27 12.15 -2.65 -1.96
N GLN A 28 13.47 -2.66 -2.12
CA GLN A 28 14.21 -3.83 -2.57
C GLN A 28 14.45 -4.79 -1.40
N ILE A 29 14.52 -6.09 -1.68
CA ILE A 29 14.76 -7.13 -0.67
C ILE A 29 16.03 -7.88 -1.04
N ASN A 30 16.95 -8.00 -0.09
CA ASN A 30 18.21 -8.71 -0.26
C ASN A 30 18.28 -9.91 0.70
N SER A 31 18.75 -11.05 0.19
CA SER A 31 19.13 -12.18 1.02
C SER A 31 20.60 -12.05 1.40
N LYS A 32 20.90 -12.19 2.69
CA LYS A 32 22.29 -12.18 3.18
C LYS A 32 23.04 -13.44 2.74
N ALA A 33 24.34 -13.31 2.50
CA ALA A 33 25.21 -14.46 2.25
C ALA A 33 25.33 -15.33 3.51
N ARG A 34 25.31 -16.65 3.33
CA ARG A 34 25.37 -17.70 4.37
C ARG A 34 26.14 -18.90 3.82
N PRO A 35 26.62 -19.86 4.65
CA PRO A 35 27.43 -20.99 4.16
C PRO A 35 26.84 -21.80 2.99
N ARG A 36 25.50 -21.84 2.87
CA ARG A 36 24.78 -22.54 1.79
C ARG A 36 24.06 -21.62 0.79
N THR A 37 24.32 -20.31 0.83
CA THR A 37 23.59 -19.31 0.02
C THR A 37 24.49 -18.12 -0.25
N ARG A 38 24.72 -17.79 -1.53
CA ARG A 38 25.52 -16.61 -1.92
C ARG A 38 24.86 -15.27 -1.54
N GLY A 39 23.57 -15.30 -1.19
CA GLY A 39 22.77 -14.09 -0.99
C GLY A 39 22.40 -13.42 -2.31
N GLY A 40 21.93 -12.18 -2.24
CA GLY A 40 21.59 -11.35 -3.39
C GLY A 40 20.14 -10.88 -3.41
N LEU A 41 19.87 -9.95 -4.35
CA LEU A 41 18.56 -9.34 -4.53
C LEU A 41 17.50 -10.39 -4.90
N LEU A 42 16.40 -10.37 -4.17
CA LEU A 42 15.28 -11.25 -4.41
C LEU A 42 14.35 -10.69 -5.48
N LYS A 43 13.82 -11.59 -6.32
CA LYS A 43 12.82 -11.24 -7.33
C LYS A 43 11.46 -11.06 -6.67
N LEU A 44 10.93 -9.84 -6.73
CA LEU A 44 9.59 -9.50 -6.28
C LEU A 44 8.55 -9.88 -7.34
N LYS A 45 7.32 -10.18 -6.91
CA LYS A 45 6.18 -10.41 -7.80
C LYS A 45 4.99 -9.58 -7.37
N VAL A 46 4.20 -9.09 -8.31
CA VAL A 46 2.93 -8.44 -8.00
C VAL A 46 1.90 -9.52 -7.67
N ASN A 47 1.22 -9.39 -6.54
CA ASN A 47 0.16 -10.31 -6.12
C ASN A 47 -1.19 -9.95 -6.77
N ALA A 48 -2.21 -10.79 -6.59
CA ALA A 48 -3.56 -10.56 -7.13
C ALA A 48 -4.23 -9.26 -6.62
N ARG A 49 -3.74 -8.68 -5.52
CA ARG A 49 -4.21 -7.39 -4.97
C ARG A 49 -3.42 -6.19 -5.52
N GLY A 50 -2.43 -6.41 -6.38
CA GLY A 50 -1.63 -5.34 -6.98
C GLY A 50 -0.47 -4.84 -6.12
N TYR A 51 -0.04 -5.60 -5.09
CA TYR A 51 1.13 -5.24 -4.26
C TYR A 51 2.35 -6.08 -4.62
N TRP A 52 3.54 -5.49 -4.52
CA TRP A 52 4.79 -6.28 -4.49
C TRP A 52 4.80 -7.25 -3.32
N ALA A 53 5.18 -8.49 -3.59
CA ALA A 53 5.26 -9.57 -2.63
C ALA A 53 6.55 -10.40 -2.81
N VAL A 54 7.02 -10.97 -1.70
CA VAL A 54 8.20 -11.84 -1.63
C VAL A 54 7.95 -12.97 -0.64
N SER A 55 8.48 -14.16 -0.91
CA SER A 55 8.47 -15.25 0.07
C SER A 55 9.80 -15.29 0.82
N LEU A 56 9.73 -15.24 2.15
CA LEU A 56 10.89 -15.33 3.04
C LEU A 56 10.83 -16.64 3.83
N VAL A 57 12.00 -17.18 4.19
CA VAL A 57 12.10 -18.43 4.95
C VAL A 57 12.73 -18.17 6.32
N ALA A 58 12.06 -18.61 7.38
CA ALA A 58 12.58 -18.62 8.75
C ALA A 58 12.22 -19.95 9.42
N GLY A 59 13.19 -20.58 10.11
CA GLY A 59 12.96 -21.86 10.78
C GLY A 59 12.46 -22.99 9.87
N GLY A 60 12.80 -22.95 8.57
CA GLY A 60 12.32 -23.92 7.57
C GLY A 60 10.91 -23.65 7.04
N VAL A 61 10.19 -22.64 7.56
CA VAL A 61 8.87 -22.26 7.09
C VAL A 61 8.97 -21.10 6.11
N GLN A 62 8.36 -21.26 4.93
CA GLN A 62 8.23 -20.21 3.94
C GLN A 62 6.94 -19.41 4.18
N THR A 63 7.04 -18.10 4.22
CA THR A 63 5.89 -17.20 4.36
C THR A 63 5.97 -16.07 3.33
N THR A 64 4.84 -15.79 2.69
CA THR A 64 4.74 -14.70 1.70
C THR A 64 4.33 -13.41 2.39
N HIS A 65 5.08 -12.34 2.12
CA HIS A 65 4.90 -11.02 2.69
C HIS A 65 4.68 -9.98 1.60
N GLU A 66 3.89 -8.95 1.90
CA GLU A 66 3.80 -7.75 1.07
C GLU A 66 4.97 -6.82 1.39
N VAL A 67 5.67 -6.36 0.35
CA VAL A 67 6.93 -5.62 0.48
C VAL A 67 6.77 -4.33 1.26
N HIS A 68 5.71 -3.56 0.99
CA HIS A 68 5.41 -2.32 1.72
C HIS A 68 5.31 -2.56 3.24
N ARG A 69 4.85 -3.74 3.69
CA ARG A 69 4.77 -4.05 5.13
C ARG A 69 6.14 -4.30 5.73
N LEU A 70 7.03 -4.95 4.99
CA LEU A 70 8.41 -5.20 5.41
C LEU A 70 9.18 -3.89 5.50
N VAL A 71 9.04 -3.01 4.51
CA VAL A 71 9.63 -1.65 4.53
C VAL A 71 9.08 -0.86 5.72
N ALA A 72 7.76 -0.77 5.87
CA ALA A 72 7.16 -0.02 6.99
C ALA A 72 7.64 -0.57 8.34
N LEU A 73 7.69 -1.89 8.50
CA LEU A 73 8.15 -2.52 9.74
C LEU A 73 9.62 -2.18 10.06
N ALA A 74 10.51 -2.17 9.06
CA ALA A 74 11.93 -1.89 9.26
C ALA A 74 12.25 -0.40 9.44
N PHE A 75 11.50 0.49 8.78
CA PHE A 75 11.78 1.93 8.76
C PHE A 75 10.90 2.77 9.69
N LEU A 76 9.64 2.39 9.85
CA LEU A 76 8.66 3.07 10.71
C LEU A 76 8.47 2.37 12.07
N GLY A 77 8.98 1.13 12.20
CA GLY A 77 8.87 0.34 13.42
C GLY A 77 7.61 -0.52 13.49
N PRO A 78 7.26 -1.07 14.67
CA PRO A 78 6.12 -1.97 14.81
C PRO A 78 4.81 -1.24 14.48
N ARG A 79 3.96 -1.90 13.69
CA ARG A 79 2.64 -1.40 13.33
C ARG A 79 1.78 -1.18 14.57
N PRO A 80 1.25 0.04 14.81
CA PRO A 80 0.31 0.29 15.88
C PRO A 80 -0.95 -0.59 15.76
N PRO A 81 -1.65 -0.89 16.88
CA PRO A 81 -2.91 -1.62 16.84
C PRO A 81 -3.91 -0.98 15.88
N GLN A 82 -4.63 -1.82 15.13
CA GLN A 82 -5.67 -1.41 14.15
C GLN A 82 -5.19 -0.55 12.97
N ALA A 83 -3.91 -0.13 12.94
CA ALA A 83 -3.35 0.62 11.83
C ALA A 83 -3.10 -0.27 10.61
N GLN A 84 -3.08 0.33 9.43
CA GLN A 84 -2.72 -0.28 8.16
C GLN A 84 -1.57 0.53 7.55
N VAL A 85 -0.77 -0.12 6.69
CA VAL A 85 0.23 0.61 5.91
C VAL A 85 -0.48 1.25 4.72
N ARG A 86 -0.26 2.54 4.54
CA ARG A 86 -0.83 3.36 3.48
C ARG A 86 0.27 3.81 2.52
N HIS A 87 -0.09 4.00 1.26
CA HIS A 87 0.75 4.62 0.23
C HIS A 87 0.25 6.04 0.02
N LEU A 88 1.10 7.03 0.32
CA LEU A 88 0.71 8.44 0.35
C LEU A 88 0.37 8.98 -1.04
N ASP A 89 0.98 8.44 -2.09
CA ASP A 89 0.73 8.75 -3.50
C ASP A 89 -0.39 7.91 -4.16
N GLY A 90 -0.84 6.85 -3.49
CA GLY A 90 -1.84 5.92 -4.03
C GLY A 90 -1.30 4.83 -4.96
N ASP A 91 0.01 4.81 -5.25
CA ASP A 91 0.63 3.76 -6.03
C ASP A 91 1.07 2.59 -5.12
N ARG A 92 0.41 1.44 -5.28
CA ARG A 92 0.68 0.21 -4.52
C ARG A 92 2.06 -0.39 -4.78
N LEU A 93 2.74 0.05 -5.85
CA LEU A 93 4.05 -0.44 -6.24
C LEU A 93 5.18 0.50 -5.76
N ASN A 94 4.86 1.73 -5.35
CA ASN A 94 5.83 2.64 -4.74
C ASN A 94 6.03 2.33 -3.25
N CYS A 95 6.88 1.35 -2.97
CA CYS A 95 7.20 0.90 -1.62
C CYS A 95 8.28 1.74 -0.91
N SER A 96 8.58 2.97 -1.37
CA SER A 96 9.57 3.83 -0.72
C SER A 96 9.15 4.15 0.72
N ALA A 97 10.04 4.04 1.69
CA ALA A 97 9.77 4.27 3.11
C ALA A 97 9.21 5.67 3.37
N GLU A 98 9.59 6.67 2.58
CA GLU A 98 9.06 8.03 2.66
C GLU A 98 7.62 8.17 2.12
N ASN A 99 7.19 7.23 1.27
CA ASN A 99 5.85 7.15 0.70
C ASN A 99 4.90 6.31 1.57
N LEU A 100 5.42 5.64 2.60
CA LEU A 100 4.63 4.77 3.47
C LEU A 100 4.32 5.44 4.80
N ALA A 101 3.11 5.22 5.29
CA ALA A 101 2.69 5.67 6.61
C ALA A 101 1.76 4.65 7.27
N TYR A 102 1.75 4.62 8.61
CA TYR A 102 0.68 3.96 9.34
C TYR A 102 -0.53 4.88 9.47
N GLY A 103 -1.73 4.33 9.26
CA GLY A 103 -2.98 5.06 9.50
C GLY A 103 -4.15 4.12 9.70
N THR A 104 -5.31 4.69 10.00
CA THR A 104 -6.55 3.94 10.20
C THR A 104 -7.16 3.50 8.87
N HIS A 105 -8.15 2.62 8.95
CA HIS A 105 -8.98 2.27 7.78
C HIS A 105 -9.66 3.51 7.18
N SER A 106 -10.14 4.44 8.01
CA SER A 106 -10.76 5.68 7.57
C SER A 106 -9.79 6.55 6.79
N ASP A 107 -8.54 6.67 7.24
CA ASP A 107 -7.54 7.44 6.51
C ASP A 107 -7.23 6.83 5.14
N ASN A 108 -7.16 5.49 5.06
CA ASN A 108 -6.98 4.79 3.79
C ASN A 108 -8.17 4.99 2.82
N LEU A 109 -9.40 5.05 3.34
CA LEU A 109 -10.58 5.39 2.53
C LEU A 109 -10.52 6.83 2.00
N LEU A 110 -10.09 7.77 2.84
CA LEU A 110 -9.91 9.17 2.44
C LEU A 110 -8.82 9.32 1.37
N ASP A 111 -7.71 8.60 1.49
CA ASP A 111 -6.69 8.53 0.44
C ASP A 111 -7.27 7.98 -0.86
N ALA A 112 -8.07 6.91 -0.80
CA ALA A 112 -8.69 6.34 -1.99
C ALA A 112 -9.62 7.35 -2.69
N VAL A 113 -10.35 8.17 -1.92
CA VAL A 113 -11.16 9.26 -2.48
C VAL A 113 -10.26 10.33 -3.11
N ARG A 114 -9.22 10.78 -2.39
CA ARG A 114 -8.26 11.79 -2.87
C ARG A 114 -7.55 11.36 -4.15
N HIS A 115 -7.18 10.09 -4.25
CA HIS A 115 -6.48 9.52 -5.40
C HIS A 115 -7.45 9.08 -6.51
N GLY A 116 -8.77 9.26 -6.35
CA GLY A 116 -9.77 8.86 -7.35
C GLY A 116 -9.92 7.35 -7.53
N THR A 117 -9.43 6.54 -6.61
CA THR A 117 -9.51 5.06 -6.66
C THR A 117 -10.69 4.50 -5.86
N HIS A 118 -11.40 5.34 -5.10
CA HIS A 118 -12.55 4.90 -4.33
C HIS A 118 -13.75 4.58 -5.23
N PRO A 119 -14.22 3.32 -5.31
CA PRO A 119 -15.11 2.83 -6.38
C PRO A 119 -16.44 3.57 -6.43
N THR A 120 -17.02 3.94 -5.29
CA THR A 120 -18.31 4.66 -5.27
C THR A 120 -18.14 6.14 -5.58
N ALA A 121 -17.00 6.72 -5.22
CA ALA A 121 -16.77 8.16 -5.34
C ALA A 121 -16.32 8.50 -6.76
N SER A 122 -15.48 7.65 -7.36
CA SER A 122 -14.97 7.81 -8.73
C SER A 122 -16.00 7.48 -9.83
N ARG A 123 -17.14 6.90 -9.48
CA ARG A 123 -18.21 6.63 -10.45
C ARG A 123 -18.72 7.92 -11.09
N THR A 124 -18.66 7.95 -12.41
CA THR A 124 -19.22 9.02 -13.26
C THR A 124 -20.63 8.71 -13.73
N HIS A 125 -21.04 7.44 -13.72
CA HIS A 125 -22.34 6.99 -14.22
C HIS A 125 -23.10 6.08 -13.23
N CYS A 126 -24.42 6.11 -13.32
CA CYS A 126 -25.31 5.22 -12.57
C CYS A 126 -25.33 3.81 -13.18
N PRO A 127 -25.94 2.80 -12.52
CA PRO A 127 -26.00 1.43 -13.06
C PRO A 127 -26.69 1.31 -14.43
N GLN A 128 -27.56 2.27 -14.78
CA GLN A 128 -28.24 2.35 -16.08
C GLN A 128 -27.45 3.16 -17.13
N GLY A 129 -26.22 3.59 -16.82
CA GLY A 129 -25.37 4.33 -17.75
C GLY A 129 -25.66 5.82 -17.86
N HIS A 130 -26.54 6.39 -17.03
CA HIS A 130 -26.75 7.85 -17.00
C HIS A 130 -25.64 8.56 -16.24
N GLU A 131 -25.14 9.66 -16.79
CA GLU A 131 -24.08 10.46 -16.19
C GLU A 131 -24.54 11.19 -14.91
N TYR A 132 -23.69 11.23 -13.89
CA TYR A 132 -23.89 12.01 -12.67
C TYR A 132 -23.47 13.47 -12.89
N THR A 133 -24.36 14.28 -13.46
CA THR A 133 -24.22 15.75 -13.54
C THR A 133 -24.95 16.44 -12.38
N SER A 134 -24.79 17.76 -12.20
CA SER A 134 -25.59 18.55 -11.24
C SER A 134 -27.09 18.45 -11.51
N GLU A 135 -27.46 18.35 -12.79
CA GLU A 135 -28.84 18.27 -13.26
C GLU A 135 -29.41 16.87 -13.03
N ASN A 136 -28.63 15.81 -13.27
CA ASN A 136 -29.08 14.42 -13.16
C ASN A 136 -28.76 13.74 -11.81
N THR A 137 -28.06 14.41 -10.90
CA THR A 137 -27.73 13.90 -9.57
C THR A 137 -28.62 14.54 -8.51
N ARG A 138 -29.24 13.73 -7.65
CA ARG A 138 -29.84 14.19 -6.39
C ARG A 138 -29.07 13.61 -5.20
N VAL A 139 -28.92 14.43 -4.16
CA VAL A 139 -28.40 14.05 -2.84
C VAL A 139 -29.44 14.48 -1.80
N THR A 140 -29.62 13.70 -0.73
CA THR A 140 -30.59 14.03 0.32
C THR A 140 -29.88 14.46 1.60
N PRO A 141 -30.44 15.38 2.39
CA PRO A 141 -29.85 15.75 3.69
C PRO A 141 -29.68 14.56 4.65
N SER A 142 -30.59 13.58 4.57
CA SER A 142 -30.53 12.35 5.35
C SER A 142 -29.39 11.40 4.96
N ARG A 143 -28.86 11.52 3.73
CA ARG A 143 -27.76 10.70 3.19
C ARG A 143 -26.89 11.55 2.27
N PRO A 144 -26.07 12.48 2.82
CA PRO A 144 -25.34 13.45 2.03
C PRO A 144 -24.29 12.80 1.10
N ASN A 145 -23.80 11.62 1.45
CA ASN A 145 -22.81 10.88 0.66
C ASN A 145 -23.42 9.94 -0.40
N ALA A 146 -24.75 9.86 -0.49
CA ALA A 146 -25.44 9.01 -1.45
C ALA A 146 -25.93 9.81 -2.67
N ARG A 147 -25.48 9.41 -3.86
CA ARG A 147 -25.90 9.97 -5.14
C ARG A 147 -27.01 9.11 -5.75
N TYR A 148 -28.09 9.74 -6.17
CA TYR A 148 -29.18 9.09 -6.88
C TYR A 148 -29.36 9.71 -8.26
N CYS A 149 -29.55 8.87 -9.28
CA CYS A 149 -29.73 9.29 -10.66
C CYS A 149 -31.19 9.68 -10.91
N LYS A 150 -31.46 10.96 -11.20
CA LYS A 150 -32.83 11.47 -11.43
C LYS A 150 -33.49 10.80 -12.63
N ALA A 151 -32.74 10.54 -13.71
CA ALA A 151 -33.24 9.84 -14.90
C ALA A 151 -33.72 8.40 -14.63
N CYS A 152 -33.25 7.74 -13.56
CA CYS A 152 -33.70 6.38 -13.22
C CYS A 152 -35.02 6.35 -12.42
N TYR A 153 -35.45 7.50 -11.89
CA TYR A 153 -36.70 7.61 -11.13
C TYR A 153 -37.81 8.26 -11.98
N ARG A 154 -37.60 8.38 -13.29
CA ARG A 154 -38.56 8.88 -14.27
C ARG A 154 -39.16 7.73 -15.06
#